data_AF-A0A1G9ZCD2-F1
#
_entry.id   AF-A0A1G9ZCD2-F1
#
_cell.length_a   1.000
_cell.length_b   1.000
_cell.length_c   1.000
_cell.angle_alpha   90.00
_cell.angle_beta   90.00
_cell.angle_gamma   90.00
#
_symmetry.space_group_name_H-M   'P 1'
#
loop_
_entity.id
_entity.type
_entity.pdbx_description
1 polymer ?
#
loop_
_entity_poly.entity_id
_entity_poly.type
_entity_poly.pdbx_seq_one_letter_code
_entity_poly.pdbx_strand_id
1 'polypeptide(L)' 'MDGEPTPLPQFAEEALAVLRESVDDSAGLSEQAALRTLESEGFTTADADAALEILELRGYIYRVDSEVHITD' A
#
# COMPACT_ATOMS: atom_id res chain seq x y z
N MET A 1 1.92 -19.63 21.31
CA MET A 1 2.05 -18.17 21.48
C MET A 1 1.58 -17.58 20.18
N ASP A 2 0.31 -17.20 20.15
CA ASP A 2 -0.27 -16.41 19.08
C ASP A 2 0.44 -15.06 19.13
N GLY A 3 1.44 -14.88 18.25
CA GLY A 3 2.05 -13.58 18.08
C GLY A 3 0.97 -12.68 17.51
N GLU A 4 0.49 -11.72 18.29
CA GLU A 4 -0.34 -10.65 17.78
C GLU A 4 0.36 -10.13 16.51
N PRO A 5 -0.33 -10.09 15.36
CA PRO A 5 0.28 -9.59 14.13
C PRO A 5 0.83 -8.22 14.46
N THR A 6 2.15 -8.03 14.28
CA THR A 6 2.76 -6.74 14.62
C THR A 6 1.96 -5.68 13.88
N PRO A 7 1.39 -4.68 14.60
CA PRO A 7 0.57 -3.68 13.96
C PRO A 7 1.37 -3.00 12.84
N LEU A 8 0.68 -2.66 11.76
CA LEU A 8 1.28 -1.87 10.71
C LEU A 8 1.81 -0.57 11.32
N PRO A 9 2.98 -0.08 10.88
CA PRO A 9 3.39 1.28 11.16
C PRO A 9 2.28 2.25 10.72
N GLN A 10 2.08 3.33 11.48
CA GLN A 10 1.00 4.28 11.22
C GLN A 10 1.01 4.80 9.78
N PHE A 11 2.18 5.16 9.25
CA PHE A 11 2.30 5.63 7.87
C PHE A 11 1.91 4.57 6.82
N ALA A 12 2.16 3.28 7.09
CA ALA A 12 1.78 2.20 6.18
C ALA A 12 0.27 1.94 6.23
N GLU A 13 -0.34 2.06 7.41
CA GLU A 13 -1.80 1.99 7.57
C GLU A 13 -2.50 3.16 6.86
N GLU A 14 -1.98 4.38 6.99
CA GLU A 14 -2.47 5.56 6.27
C GLU A 14 -2.32 5.38 4.75
N ALA A 15 -1.16 4.89 4.29
CA ALA A 15 -0.95 4.60 2.88
C ALA A 15 -1.94 3.56 2.34
N LEU A 16 -2.23 2.50 3.12
CA LEU A 16 -3.22 1.50 2.74
C LEU A 16 -4.62 2.10 2.61
N ALA A 17 -5.02 2.98 3.54
CA ALA A 17 -6.31 3.64 3.49
C ALA A 17 -6.46 4.51 2.23
N VAL A 18 -5.41 5.27 1.89
CA VAL A 18 -5.35 6.10 0.67
C VAL A 18 -5.45 5.25 -0.59
N LEU A 19 -4.68 4.15 -0.65
CA LEU A 19 -4.71 3.24 -1.79
C LEU A 19 -6.09 2.57 -1.91
N ARG A 20 -6.72 2.18 -0.80
CA ARG A 20 -8.08 1.59 -0.78
C ARG A 20 -9.14 2.55 -1.32
N GLU A 21 -8.99 3.85 -1.09
CA GLU A 21 -9.91 4.85 -1.66
C GLU A 21 -9.68 5.08 -3.16
N SER A 22 -8.43 4.92 -3.62
CA SER A 22 -8.04 5.19 -5.01
C SER A 22 -8.10 3.98 -5.94
N VAL A 23 -7.98 2.78 -5.40
CA VAL A 23 -8.07 1.52 -6.13
C VAL A 23 -9.54 1.12 -6.21
N ASP A 24 -10.11 1.10 -7.41
CA ASP A 24 -11.36 0.36 -7.63
C ASP A 24 -11.08 -1.13 -7.37
N ASP A 25 -11.84 -1.79 -6.48
CA ASP A 25 -11.62 -3.17 -6.00
C ASP A 25 -11.39 -4.24 -7.10
N SER A 26 -11.73 -3.93 -8.36
CA SER A 26 -11.58 -4.82 -9.51
C SER A 26 -10.43 -4.48 -10.46
N ALA A 27 -9.73 -3.35 -10.26
CA ALA A 27 -8.63 -2.91 -11.10
C ALA A 27 -7.37 -2.69 -10.25
N GLY A 28 -6.30 -3.42 -10.57
CA GLY A 28 -4.98 -3.09 -10.02
C GLY A 28 -4.58 -1.67 -10.39
N LEU A 29 -3.67 -1.10 -9.63
CA LEU A 29 -3.19 0.25 -9.84
C LEU A 29 -1.68 0.21 -10.07
N SER A 30 -1.22 0.74 -11.20
CA SER A 30 0.21 0.70 -11.54
C SER A 30 1.07 1.26 -10.41
N GLU A 31 2.24 0.69 -10.15
CA GLU A 31 3.13 1.13 -9.06
C GLU A 31 3.39 2.65 -9.08
N GLN A 32 3.62 3.23 -10.26
CA GLN A 32 3.81 4.68 -10.41
C GLN A 32 2.56 5.49 -10.05
N ALA A 33 1.38 4.96 -10.33
CA ALA A 33 0.14 5.60 -9.92
C ALA A 33 -0.01 5.50 -8.39
N ALA A 34 0.37 4.38 -7.77
CA ALA A 34 0.26 4.18 -6.33
C ALA A 34 1.16 5.17 -5.59
N LEU A 35 2.40 5.28 -6.05
CA LEU A 35 3.35 6.27 -5.55
C LEU A 35 2.81 7.69 -5.71
N ARG A 36 2.29 8.05 -6.88
CA ARG A 36 1.72 9.40 -7.10
C ARG A 36 0.49 9.69 -6.25
N THR A 37 -0.36 8.70 -6.01
CA THR A 37 -1.51 8.84 -5.09
C THR A 37 -1.03 9.13 -3.68
N LEU A 38 -0.06 8.36 -3.18
CA LEU A 38 0.54 8.59 -1.86
C LEU A 38 1.23 9.96 -1.78
N GLU A 39 1.99 10.35 -2.80
CA GLU A 39 2.62 11.67 -2.87
C GLU A 39 1.59 12.81 -2.85
N SER A 40 0.43 12.63 -3.50
CA SER A 40 -0.67 13.60 -3.48
C SER A 40 -1.27 13.77 -2.08
N GLU A 41 -1.23 12.74 -1.25
CA GLU A 41 -1.67 12.76 0.15
C GLU A 41 -0.57 13.25 1.11
N GLY A 42 0.60 13.62 0.59
CA GLY A 42 1.69 14.23 1.35
C GLY A 42 2.78 13.27 1.80
N PHE A 43 2.76 12.02 1.34
CA PHE A 43 3.88 11.10 1.54
C PHE A 43 5.10 11.55 0.72
N THR A 44 6.29 11.37 1.27
CA THR A 44 7.51 11.49 0.46
C THR A 44 7.63 10.25 -0.44
N THR A 45 8.34 10.37 -1.56
CA THR A 45 8.62 9.21 -2.44
C THR A 45 9.24 8.04 -1.67
N ALA A 46 10.11 8.33 -0.70
CA ALA A 46 10.75 7.31 0.13
C ALA A 46 9.75 6.64 1.11
N ASP A 47 8.87 7.41 1.73
CA ASP A 47 7.85 6.87 2.64
C ASP A 47 6.79 6.07 1.87
N ALA A 48 6.42 6.52 0.67
CA ALA A 48 5.49 5.83 -0.20
C ALA A 48 6.04 4.47 -0.65
N ASP A 49 7.31 4.44 -1.07
CA ASP A 49 7.99 3.19 -1.47
C ASP A 49 8.10 2.21 -0.28
N ALA A 50 8.53 2.72 0.88
CA ALA A 50 8.62 1.94 2.11
C ALA A 50 7.25 1.42 2.58
N ALA A 51 6.19 2.22 2.45
CA ALA A 51 4.84 1.80 2.79
C ALA A 51 4.38 0.65 1.90
N LEU A 52 4.59 0.75 0.58
CA LEU A 52 4.26 -0.33 -0.36
C LEU A 52 5.03 -1.62 -0.03
N GLU A 53 6.34 -1.53 0.26
CA GLU A 53 7.14 -2.70 0.65
C GLU A 53 6.58 -3.37 1.92
N ILE A 54 6.25 -2.58 2.95
CA ILE A 54 5.69 -3.10 4.20
C ILE A 54 4.33 -3.74 3.98
N LEU A 55 3.46 -3.10 3.20
CA LEU A 55 2.13 -3.61 2.89
C LEU A 55 2.21 -4.93 2.11
N GLU A 56 3.16 -5.06 1.19
CA GLU A 56 3.39 -6.29 0.43
C GLU A 56 3.92 -7.42 1.33
N LEU A 57 4.95 -7.13 2.14
CA LEU A 57 5.52 -8.08 3.09
C LEU A 57 4.50 -8.59 4.12
N ARG A 58 3.52 -7.74 4.45
CA ARG A 58 2.44 -8.06 5.39
C ARG A 58 1.22 -8.68 4.69
N GLY A 59 1.22 -8.73 3.36
CA GLY A 59 0.16 -9.33 2.56
C GLY A 59 -1.12 -8.51 2.47
N TYR A 60 -1.05 -7.19 2.67
CA TYR A 60 -2.16 -6.26 2.43
C TYR A 60 -2.25 -5.81 0.96
N ILE A 61 -1.13 -5.92 0.24
CA ILE A 61 -1.08 -5.74 -1.21
C ILE A 61 -0.25 -6.85 -1.83
N TYR A 62 -0.39 -7.02 -3.14
CA TYR A 62 0.50 -7.83 -3.96
C TYR A 62 0.77 -7.14 -5.29
N ARG A 63 1.93 -7.44 -5.89
CA ARG A 63 2.34 -6.88 -7.18
C ARG A 63 2.26 -7.94 -8.28
N VAL A 64 1.53 -7.65 -9.36
CA VAL A 64 1.41 -8.48 -10.57
C VAL A 64 1.57 -7.57 -11.78
N ASP A 65 2.41 -7.93 -12.76
CA ASP A 65 2.61 -7.15 -13.98
C ASP A 65 2.91 -5.64 -13.74
N SER A 66 3.65 -5.33 -12.66
CA SER A 66 3.94 -3.95 -12.20
C SER A 66 2.70 -3.14 -11.75
N GLU A 67 1.62 -3.84 -11.43
CA GLU A 67 0.40 -3.31 -10.84
C GLU A 67 0.30 -3.75 -9.37
N VAL A 68 -0.07 -2.80 -8.52
CA VAL A 68 -0.36 -2.98 -7.11
C VAL A 68 -1.83 -3.33 -6.98
N HIS A 69 -2.11 -4.47 -6.37
CA HIS A 69 -3.45 -4.91 -6.04
C HIS A 69 -3.62 -4.99 -4.53
N ILE A 70 -4.76 -4.53 -4.03
CA ILE A 70 -5.10 -4.64 -2.62
C ILE A 70 -5.72 -6.01 -2.35
N THR A 71 -5.34 -6.63 -1.24
CA THR A 71 -6.00 -7.83 -0.74
C THR A 71 -7.18 -7.44 0.15
N ASP A 72 -8.29 -8.18 0.04
CA ASP A 72 -9.49 -8.02 0.88
C ASP A 72 -9.18 -8.25 2.37
#